data_AF-A0A2J8AD96-F1
#
_entry.id   AF-A0A2J8AD96-F1
#
_cell.length_a   1.000
_cell.length_b   1.000
_cell.length_c   1.000
_cell.angle_alpha   90.00
_cell.angle_beta   90.00
_cell.angle_gamma   90.00
#
_symmetry.space_group_name_H-M   'P 1'
#
loop_
_entity.id
_entity.type
_entity.pdbx_description
1 polymer ?
#
loop_
_entity_poly.entity_id
_entity_poly.type
_entity_poly.pdbx_seq_one_letter_code
_entity_poly.pdbx_strand_id
1 'polypeptide(L)'
;MDVARAVGEEWIAAWNERDLERIMSHYAEDVRFESPRVAAAFKSTGGQVGSPDGVLLGAASLRPYFQQGLAALPHLHLELLRVLEGPPGWWALRYRRETGAEVVESFRLRGVGDQQEEQRQKGGGQQQQQALEGGRPQQQEQRQQHQEQEGQQQQQQGQQQEGQDQRQQRQQHAVLIDAVRVFYDTVC
;
A
#
# COMPACT_ATOMS: atom_id res chain seq x y z
N MET A 1 -8.35 -5.97 -7.18
CA MET A 1 -8.62 -4.92 -8.18
C MET A 1 -8.73 -3.52 -7.58
N ASP A 2 -9.68 -3.26 -6.69
CA ASP A 2 -10.01 -1.86 -6.31
C ASP A 2 -8.87 -1.12 -5.59
N VAL A 3 -8.13 -1.79 -4.71
CA VAL A 3 -6.99 -1.19 -3.99
C VAL A 3 -5.88 -0.78 -4.96
N ALA A 4 -5.49 -1.66 -5.88
CA ALA A 4 -4.42 -1.36 -6.85
C ALA A 4 -4.79 -0.24 -7.81
N ARG A 5 -6.08 -0.19 -8.20
CA ARG A 5 -6.61 0.93 -9.00
C ARG A 5 -6.54 2.24 -8.23
N ALA A 6 -7.02 2.27 -6.99
CA ALA A 6 -6.99 3.47 -6.16
C ALA A 6 -5.55 3.96 -5.91
N VAL A 7 -4.63 3.05 -5.57
CA VAL A 7 -3.20 3.37 -5.43
C VAL A 7 -2.63 3.92 -6.74
N GLY A 8 -2.96 3.31 -7.88
CA GLY A 8 -2.45 3.74 -9.17
C GLY A 8 -3.00 5.10 -9.62
N GLU A 9 -4.29 5.37 -9.42
CA GLU A 9 -4.91 6.66 -9.73
C GLU A 9 -4.35 7.79 -8.85
N GLU A 10 -4.18 7.52 -7.56
CA GLU A 10 -3.57 8.45 -6.60
C GLU A 10 -2.10 8.73 -6.94
N TRP A 11 -1.34 7.69 -7.28
CA TRP A 11 0.06 7.82 -7.69
C TRP A 11 0.19 8.69 -8.95
N ILE A 12 -0.68 8.49 -9.96
CA ILE A 12 -0.72 9.30 -11.18
C ILE A 12 -1.05 10.77 -10.84
N ALA A 13 -2.03 11.00 -9.95
CA ALA A 13 -2.38 12.35 -9.51
C ALA A 13 -1.19 13.05 -8.82
N ALA A 14 -0.50 12.37 -7.91
CA ALA A 14 0.67 12.89 -7.21
C ALA A 14 1.80 13.31 -8.17
N TRP A 15 2.08 12.49 -9.19
CA TRP A 15 3.06 12.82 -10.23
C TRP A 15 2.64 14.00 -11.10
N ASN A 16 1.37 14.07 -11.49
CA ASN A 16 0.84 15.17 -12.30
C ASN A 16 0.82 16.51 -11.56
N GLU A 17 0.59 16.48 -10.24
CA GLU A 17 0.69 17.66 -9.37
C GLU A 17 2.15 18.00 -9.02
N ARG A 18 3.10 17.11 -9.32
CA ARG A 18 4.54 17.25 -9.06
C ARG A 18 4.82 17.40 -7.56
N ASP A 19 4.00 16.77 -6.72
CA ASP A 19 4.14 16.80 -5.27
C ASP A 19 5.07 15.66 -4.82
N LEU A 20 6.33 16.02 -4.53
CA LEU A 20 7.34 15.05 -4.11
C LEU A 20 6.97 14.34 -2.80
N GLU A 21 6.32 15.01 -1.85
CA GLU A 21 5.95 14.36 -0.59
C GLU A 21 4.85 13.34 -0.82
N ARG A 22 3.84 13.70 -1.60
CA ARG A 22 2.75 12.80 -1.96
C ARG A 22 3.26 11.60 -2.73
N ILE A 23 4.17 11.80 -3.71
CA ILE A 23 4.84 10.71 -4.42
C ILE A 23 5.58 9.79 -3.44
N MET A 24 6.44 10.35 -2.58
CA MET A 24 7.25 9.56 -1.65
C MET A 24 6.42 8.81 -0.60
N SER A 25 5.23 9.30 -0.25
CA SER A 25 4.32 8.65 0.72
C SER A 25 3.84 7.27 0.28
N HIS A 26 3.91 6.97 -1.02
CA HIS A 26 3.55 5.65 -1.56
C HIS A 26 4.65 4.60 -1.33
N TYR A 27 5.88 4.99 -1.04
CA TYR A 27 7.03 4.08 -1.05
C TYR A 27 7.41 3.66 0.37
N ALA A 28 7.72 2.37 0.53
CA ALA A 28 8.30 1.88 1.77
C ALA A 28 9.72 2.43 1.98
N GLU A 29 10.15 2.59 3.23
CA GLU A 29 11.49 3.07 3.56
C GLU A 29 12.59 2.20 2.96
N ASP A 30 12.33 0.90 2.79
CA ASP A 30 13.22 -0.14 2.27
C ASP A 30 12.97 -0.48 0.79
N VAL A 31 12.27 0.39 0.04
CA VAL A 31 11.90 0.11 -1.35
C VAL A 31 13.10 -0.21 -2.26
N ARG A 32 12.94 -1.21 -3.13
CA ARG A 32 13.86 -1.47 -4.25
C ARG A 32 13.28 -0.89 -5.54
N PHE A 33 13.98 0.06 -6.15
CA PHE A 33 13.56 0.69 -7.41
C PHE A 33 14.53 0.37 -8.54
N GLU A 34 14.04 -0.25 -9.61
CA GLU A 34 14.86 -0.69 -10.75
C GLU A 34 14.37 -0.01 -12.05
N SER A 35 15.26 0.73 -12.71
CA SER A 35 14.93 1.45 -13.94
C SER A 35 16.18 1.75 -14.78
N PRO A 36 16.14 1.58 -16.12
CA PRO A 36 17.25 1.99 -16.98
C PRO A 36 17.53 3.51 -16.89
N ARG A 37 16.54 4.32 -16.50
CA ARG A 37 16.74 5.77 -16.30
C ARG A 37 17.54 6.10 -15.04
N VAL A 38 17.64 5.20 -14.07
CA VAL A 38 18.52 5.38 -12.90
C VAL A 38 19.99 5.38 -13.33
N ALA A 39 20.38 4.44 -14.20
CA ALA A 39 21.73 4.41 -14.76
C ALA A 39 22.00 5.60 -15.70
N ALA A 40 20.99 6.05 -16.45
CA ALA A 40 21.10 7.25 -17.28
C ALA A 40 21.31 8.52 -16.43
N ALA A 41 20.56 8.67 -15.33
CA ALA A 41 20.71 9.78 -14.40
C ALA A 41 22.13 9.81 -13.81
N PHE A 42 22.62 8.66 -13.33
CA PHE A 42 23.98 8.51 -12.78
C PHE A 42 25.05 9.06 -13.73
N LYS A 43 24.98 8.68 -15.01
CA LYS A 43 25.89 9.17 -16.04
C LYS A 43 25.75 10.68 -16.24
N SER A 44 24.52 11.19 -16.37
CA SER A 44 24.25 12.61 -16.65
C SER A 44 24.67 13.56 -15.53
N THR A 45 24.67 13.09 -14.27
CA THR A 45 25.04 13.89 -13.10
C THR A 45 26.48 13.70 -12.64
N GLY A 46 27.30 12.96 -13.40
CA GLY A 46 28.66 12.63 -12.97
C GLY A 46 28.70 11.82 -11.67
N GLY A 47 27.70 10.95 -11.45
CA GLY A 47 27.61 10.06 -10.30
C GLY A 47 26.94 10.64 -9.04
N GLN A 48 26.39 11.85 -9.09
CA GLN A 48 25.73 12.46 -7.93
C GLN A 48 24.37 11.83 -7.58
N VAL A 49 23.60 11.40 -8.58
CA VAL A 49 22.24 10.85 -8.40
C VAL A 49 22.03 9.64 -9.28
N GLY A 50 21.40 8.59 -8.76
CA GLY A 50 21.20 7.33 -9.46
C GLY A 50 22.26 6.29 -9.08
N SER A 51 22.32 5.20 -9.84
CA SER A 51 23.26 4.10 -9.65
C SER A 51 23.68 3.51 -11.00
N PRO A 52 24.95 3.10 -11.20
CA PRO A 52 25.42 2.55 -12.47
C PRO A 52 24.74 1.23 -12.87
N ASP A 53 24.23 0.46 -11.91
CA ASP A 53 23.51 -0.80 -12.15
C ASP A 53 22.00 -0.60 -12.41
N GLY A 54 21.51 0.64 -12.34
CA GLY A 54 20.10 0.96 -12.54
C GLY A 54 19.19 0.66 -11.34
N VAL A 55 19.77 0.41 -10.16
CA VAL A 55 19.04 0.03 -8.94
C VAL A 55 19.24 1.08 -7.84
N LEU A 56 18.13 1.49 -7.20
CA LEU A 56 18.13 2.28 -5.98
C LEU A 56 17.54 1.46 -4.83
N LEU A 57 18.15 1.58 -3.66
CA LEU A 57 17.73 0.89 -2.43
C LEU A 57 17.35 1.93 -1.37
N GLY A 58 16.12 1.82 -0.90
CA GLY A 58 15.53 2.65 0.13
C GLY A 58 15.08 4.04 -0.33
N ALA A 59 14.11 4.60 0.40
CA ALA A 59 13.52 5.91 0.13
C ALA A 59 14.56 7.06 0.15
N ALA A 60 15.61 6.91 0.96
CA ALA A 60 16.70 7.90 1.06
C ALA A 60 17.46 8.10 -0.26
N SER A 61 17.66 7.04 -1.05
CA SER A 61 18.32 7.14 -2.36
C SER A 61 17.32 7.47 -3.48
N LEU A 62 16.06 7.05 -3.33
CA LEU A 62 14.99 7.30 -4.29
C LEU A 62 14.56 8.77 -4.35
N ARG A 63 14.45 9.43 -3.20
CA ARG A 63 14.00 10.83 -3.08
C ARG A 63 14.82 11.83 -3.92
N PRO A 64 16.17 11.89 -3.83
CA PRO A 64 16.94 12.81 -4.66
C PRO A 64 16.82 12.50 -6.17
N TYR A 65 16.64 11.22 -6.54
CA TYR A 65 16.40 10.82 -7.92
C TYR A 65 15.07 11.36 -8.45
N PHE A 66 13.98 11.23 -7.70
CA PHE A 66 12.69 11.81 -8.09
C PHE A 66 12.69 13.33 -8.08
N GLN A 67 13.32 13.96 -7.09
CA GLN A 67 13.47 15.41 -7.04
C GLN A 67 14.17 15.95 -8.30
N GLN A 68 15.26 15.31 -8.71
CA GLN A 68 15.96 15.67 -9.94
C GLN A 68 15.08 15.44 -11.17
N GLY A 69 14.37 14.30 -11.25
CA GLY A 69 13.47 13.99 -12.36
C GLY A 69 12.36 15.03 -12.52
N LEU A 70 11.72 15.44 -11.42
CA LEU A 70 10.71 16.51 -11.41
C LEU A 70 11.29 17.84 -11.87
N ALA A 71 12.47 18.22 -11.38
CA ALA A 71 13.15 19.46 -11.80
C ALA A 71 13.48 19.46 -13.30
N ALA A 72 13.92 18.33 -13.85
CA ALA A 72 14.30 18.19 -15.26
C ALA A 72 13.10 18.12 -16.23
N LEU A 73 11.91 17.81 -15.74
CA LEU A 73 10.72 17.58 -16.56
C LEU A 73 9.56 18.49 -16.11
N PRO A 74 9.60 19.82 -16.38
CA PRO A 74 8.61 20.78 -15.87
C PRO A 74 7.18 20.56 -16.41
N HIS A 75 7.05 19.90 -17.57
CA HIS A 75 5.77 19.62 -18.23
C HIS A 75 5.37 18.14 -18.13
N LEU A 76 5.95 17.39 -17.19
CA LEU A 76 5.60 16.00 -16.97
C LEU A 76 4.08 15.83 -16.80
N HIS A 77 3.49 14.99 -17.63
CA HIS A 77 2.08 14.60 -17.50
C HIS A 77 1.93 13.12 -17.82
N LEU A 78 1.24 12.41 -16.95
CA LEU A 78 0.99 10.98 -17.00
C LEU A 78 -0.50 10.74 -17.25
N GLU A 79 -0.82 10.14 -18.38
CA GLU A 79 -2.16 9.65 -18.71
C GLU A 79 -2.24 8.16 -18.35
N LEU A 80 -3.01 7.82 -17.32
CA LEU A 80 -3.23 6.43 -16.94
C LEU A 80 -4.01 5.69 -18.03
N LEU A 81 -3.40 4.67 -18.63
CA LEU A 81 -4.06 3.86 -19.66
C LEU A 81 -4.70 2.62 -19.06
N ARG A 82 -3.96 1.88 -18.22
CA ARG A 82 -4.42 0.60 -17.64
C ARG A 82 -3.76 0.34 -16.29
N VAL A 83 -4.51 -0.35 -15.43
CA VAL A 83 -3.99 -1.05 -14.25
C VAL A 83 -4.14 -2.54 -14.50
N LEU A 84 -3.08 -3.30 -14.30
CA LEU A 84 -3.00 -4.75 -14.53
C LEU A 84 -2.68 -5.46 -13.22
N GLU A 85 -3.29 -6.62 -13.01
CA GLU A 85 -2.97 -7.52 -11.90
C GLU A 85 -1.92 -8.54 -12.35
N GLY A 86 -0.94 -8.78 -11.50
CA GLY A 86 0.04 -9.85 -11.64
C GLY A 86 -0.22 -10.97 -10.62
N PRO A 87 0.82 -11.78 -10.33
CA PRO A 87 0.82 -12.71 -9.20
C PRO A 87 0.51 -12.01 -7.86
N PRO A 88 0.21 -12.74 -6.78
CA PRO A 88 -0.08 -12.14 -5.48
C PRO A 88 0.96 -11.08 -5.08
N GLY A 89 0.48 -9.89 -4.73
CA GLY A 89 1.34 -8.76 -4.37
C GLY A 89 1.91 -7.96 -5.54
N TRP A 90 1.72 -8.37 -6.79
CA TRP A 90 2.25 -7.67 -7.96
C TRP A 90 1.15 -7.03 -8.80
N TRP A 91 1.39 -5.79 -9.22
CA TRP A 91 0.55 -5.04 -10.16
C TRP A 91 1.42 -4.31 -11.17
N ALA A 92 0.81 -3.85 -12.25
CA ALA A 92 1.44 -2.94 -13.18
C ALA A 92 0.52 -1.80 -13.59
N LEU A 93 1.07 -0.60 -13.72
CA LEU A 93 0.44 0.53 -14.38
C LEU A 93 1.05 0.68 -15.77
N ARG A 94 0.20 0.84 -16.77
CA ARG A 94 0.59 1.35 -18.08
C ARG A 94 0.07 2.77 -18.20
N TYR A 95 0.97 3.71 -18.48
CA TYR A 95 0.63 5.11 -18.68
C TYR A 95 1.37 5.68 -19.90
N ARG A 96 0.84 6.78 -20.43
CA ARG A 96 1.47 7.54 -21.51
C ARG A 96 1.97 8.86 -20.97
N ARG A 97 3.18 9.25 -21.37
CA ARG A 97 3.79 10.53 -21.03
C ARG A 97 3.35 11.63 -21.98
N GLU A 98 3.60 12.88 -21.61
CA GLU A 98 3.41 14.07 -22.44
C GLU A 98 4.16 13.99 -23.78
N THR A 99 5.23 13.20 -23.85
CA THR A 99 6.03 12.96 -25.06
C THR A 99 5.41 11.93 -26.01
N GLY A 100 4.26 11.35 -25.65
CA GLY A 100 3.67 10.21 -26.36
C GLY A 100 4.30 8.85 -26.04
N ALA A 101 5.42 8.83 -25.30
CA ALA A 101 6.09 7.60 -24.91
C ALA A 101 5.24 6.83 -23.90
N GLU A 102 5.09 5.53 -24.12
CA GLU A 102 4.41 4.65 -23.18
C GLU A 102 5.40 4.01 -22.20
N VAL A 103 4.96 3.90 -20.95
CA VAL A 103 5.73 3.32 -19.86
C VAL A 103 4.86 2.30 -19.15
N VAL A 104 5.47 1.19 -18.77
CA VAL A 104 4.88 0.21 -17.86
C VAL A 104 5.70 0.18 -16.58
N GLU A 105 5.08 0.47 -15.45
CA GLU A 105 5.69 0.31 -14.14
C GLU A 105 5.02 -0.82 -13.40
N SER A 106 5.81 -1.81 -12.99
CA SER A 106 5.36 -2.88 -12.11
C SER A 106 5.71 -2.57 -10.68
N PHE A 107 4.78 -2.82 -9.77
CA PHE A 107 4.88 -2.53 -8.35
C PHE A 107 4.58 -3.78 -7.54
N ARG A 108 5.32 -3.95 -6.44
CA ARG A 108 4.91 -4.85 -5.37
C ARG A 108 4.32 -4.03 -4.22
N LEU A 109 3.10 -4.35 -3.81
CA LEU A 109 2.42 -3.67 -2.71
C LEU A 109 2.47 -4.52 -1.43
N ARG A 110 3.05 -3.96 -0.37
CA ARG A 110 3.13 -4.60 0.95
C ARG A 110 1.74 -4.74 1.56
N GLY A 111 1.50 -5.90 2.19
CA GLY A 111 0.24 -6.18 2.88
C GLY A 111 -0.88 -6.76 2.01
N VAL A 112 -0.72 -6.79 0.68
CA VAL A 112 -1.67 -7.45 -0.25
C VAL A 112 -1.04 -8.74 -0.77
N GLY A 113 -1.14 -9.83 -0.01
CA GLY A 113 -0.59 -11.15 -0.39
C GLY A 113 0.16 -11.85 0.74
N ASP A 114 0.93 -11.11 1.55
CA ASP A 114 1.65 -11.66 2.72
C ASP A 114 0.71 -12.30 3.74
N GLN A 115 -0.51 -11.75 3.87
CA GLN A 115 -1.51 -12.29 4.80
C GLN A 115 -2.02 -13.69 4.41
N GLN A 116 -1.98 -14.07 3.12
CA GLN A 116 -2.41 -15.41 2.71
C GLN A 116 -1.39 -16.49 3.07
N GLU A 117 -0.09 -16.18 3.02
CA GLU A 117 0.97 -17.11 3.45
C GLU A 117 1.04 -17.24 4.98
N GLU A 118 0.85 -16.14 5.70
CA GLU A 118 0.85 -16.16 7.16
C GLU A 118 -0.39 -16.86 7.74
N GLN A 119 -1.56 -16.75 7.10
CA GLN A 119 -2.76 -17.50 7.48
C GLN A 119 -2.68 -18.99 7.11
N ARG A 120 -2.02 -19.36 6.01
CA ARG A 120 -1.73 -20.77 5.67
C ARG A 120 -0.84 -21.46 6.70
N GLN A 121 0.04 -20.71 7.37
CA GLN A 121 0.90 -21.24 8.44
C GLN A 121 0.19 -21.27 9.81
N LYS A 122 -0.80 -20.40 10.05
CA LYS A 122 -1.49 -20.27 11.36
C LYS A 122 -2.83 -21.01 11.47
N GLY A 123 -3.33 -21.65 10.42
CA GLY A 123 -4.64 -22.32 10.37
C GLY A 123 -4.76 -23.68 11.09
N GLY A 124 -3.73 -24.15 11.80
CA GLY A 124 -3.75 -25.41 12.54
C GLY A 124 -3.93 -25.22 14.05
N GLY A 125 -5.13 -24.87 14.53
CA GLY A 125 -5.36 -24.87 15.98
C GLY A 125 -6.70 -24.30 16.48
N GLN A 126 -7.61 -25.21 16.83
CA GLN A 126 -8.60 -25.13 17.92
C GLN A 126 -9.96 -24.41 17.68
N GLN A 127 -10.95 -25.21 17.26
CA GLN A 127 -12.29 -25.30 17.88
C GLN A 127 -12.24 -26.55 18.81
N GLN A 128 -12.96 -26.77 19.90
CA GLN A 128 -14.21 -26.35 20.55
C GLN A 128 -14.05 -26.87 22.03
N GLN A 129 -14.70 -26.44 23.12
CA GLN A 129 -16.13 -26.46 23.42
C GLN A 129 -16.28 -26.09 24.92
N GLN A 130 -17.30 -25.32 25.29
CA GLN A 130 -17.77 -25.18 26.68
C GLN A 130 -19.28 -25.43 26.73
N ALA A 131 -19.71 -26.15 27.77
CA ALA A 131 -21.09 -26.39 28.21
C ALA A 131 -20.97 -27.11 29.58
N LEU A 132 -21.81 -27.00 30.62
CA LEU A 132 -22.97 -26.23 31.14
C LEU A 132 -22.93 -26.55 32.68
N GLU A 133 -23.47 -25.81 33.66
CA GLU A 133 -24.90 -25.78 34.07
C GLU A 133 -25.10 -25.01 35.41
N GLY A 134 -26.29 -24.41 35.56
CA GLY A 134 -27.11 -24.31 36.81
C GLY A 134 -26.83 -23.13 37.77
N GLY A 135 -27.79 -22.47 38.44
CA GLY A 135 -29.25 -22.56 38.56
C GLY A 135 -29.77 -21.38 39.43
N ARG A 136 -31.02 -20.93 39.24
CA ARG A 136 -31.63 -19.67 39.75
C ARG A 136 -31.96 -19.70 41.27
N PRO A 137 -32.13 -18.53 41.94
CA PRO A 137 -33.42 -17.83 41.95
C PRO A 137 -33.26 -16.29 41.99
N GLN A 138 -33.25 -15.62 40.82
CA GLN A 138 -32.89 -14.19 40.75
C GLN A 138 -33.88 -13.34 39.93
N GLN A 139 -35.21 -13.46 39.97
CA GLN A 139 -36.03 -12.71 38.98
C GLN A 139 -36.03 -11.17 39.13
N GLN A 140 -35.68 -10.60 40.28
CA GLN A 140 -35.62 -9.15 40.48
C GLN A 140 -34.19 -8.60 40.31
N GLU A 141 -33.21 -9.30 40.88
CA GLU A 141 -31.79 -9.12 40.54
C GLU A 141 -31.53 -9.35 39.05
N GLN A 142 -32.19 -10.30 38.39
CA GLN A 142 -32.05 -10.55 36.95
C GLN A 142 -32.50 -9.36 36.14
N ARG A 143 -33.52 -8.58 36.55
CA ARG A 143 -33.90 -7.38 35.78
C ARG A 143 -32.85 -6.28 35.91
N GLN A 144 -32.31 -6.10 37.12
CA GLN A 144 -31.28 -5.10 37.38
C GLN A 144 -29.93 -5.50 36.76
N GLN A 145 -29.53 -6.75 36.92
CA GLN A 145 -28.38 -7.37 36.27
C GLN A 145 -28.54 -7.45 34.75
N HIS A 146 -29.75 -7.65 34.22
CA HIS A 146 -29.99 -7.63 32.77
C HIS A 146 -29.82 -6.21 32.22
N GLN A 147 -30.36 -5.18 32.89
CA GLN A 147 -30.13 -3.80 32.49
C GLN A 147 -28.66 -3.38 32.60
N GLU A 148 -27.96 -3.80 33.67
CA GLU A 148 -26.52 -3.56 33.83
C GLU A 148 -25.70 -4.31 32.78
N GLN A 149 -26.06 -5.56 32.48
CA GLN A 149 -25.43 -6.35 31.41
C GLN A 149 -25.70 -5.75 30.03
N GLU A 150 -26.92 -5.28 29.75
CA GLU A 150 -27.25 -4.60 28.50
C GLU A 150 -26.44 -3.31 28.33
N GLY A 151 -26.30 -2.51 29.40
CA GLY A 151 -25.48 -1.30 29.39
C GLY A 151 -23.99 -1.60 29.18
N GLN A 152 -23.46 -2.60 29.88
CA GLN A 152 -22.07 -3.07 29.71
C GLN A 152 -21.84 -3.68 28.32
N GLN A 153 -22.82 -4.39 27.78
CA GLN A 153 -22.76 -5.02 26.47
C GLN A 153 -22.84 -3.98 25.35
N GLN A 154 -23.67 -2.93 25.49
CA GLN A 154 -23.69 -1.79 24.57
C GLN A 154 -22.40 -0.97 24.64
N GLN A 155 -21.85 -0.76 25.84
CA GLN A 155 -20.58 -0.05 25.99
C GLN A 155 -19.39 -0.86 25.46
N GLN A 156 -19.37 -2.18 25.68
CA GLN A 156 -18.39 -3.09 25.06
C GLN A 156 -18.58 -3.15 23.54
N GLN A 157 -19.80 -3.17 23.02
CA GLN A 157 -20.06 -3.12 21.59
C GLN A 157 -19.58 -1.80 20.99
N GLY A 158 -19.83 -0.65 21.64
CA GLY A 158 -19.33 0.66 21.20
C GLY A 158 -17.80 0.75 21.22
N GLN A 159 -17.14 0.26 22.26
CA GLN A 159 -15.67 0.20 22.34
C GLN A 159 -15.07 -0.81 21.34
N GLN A 160 -15.76 -1.91 21.06
CA GLN A 160 -15.37 -2.87 20.02
C GLN A 160 -15.56 -2.27 18.64
N GLN A 161 -16.61 -1.48 18.42
CA GLN A 161 -16.93 -0.84 17.15
C GLN A 161 -15.99 0.34 16.86
N GLU A 162 -15.70 1.21 17.84
CA GLU A 162 -14.64 2.23 17.73
C GLU A 162 -13.25 1.59 17.58
N GLY A 163 -12.98 0.49 18.28
CA GLY A 163 -11.75 -0.27 18.13
C GLY A 163 -11.65 -0.97 16.78
N GLN A 164 -12.78 -1.39 16.19
CA GLN A 164 -12.87 -1.94 14.85
C GLN A 164 -12.72 -0.85 13.80
N ASP A 165 -13.36 0.31 13.95
CA ASP A 165 -13.22 1.46 13.05
C ASP A 165 -11.81 2.04 13.07
N GLN A 166 -11.20 2.16 14.26
CA GLN A 166 -9.79 2.56 14.38
C GLN A 166 -8.84 1.49 13.89
N ARG A 167 -9.16 0.19 14.06
CA ARG A 167 -8.40 -0.89 13.43
C ARG A 167 -8.62 -0.92 11.93
N GLN A 168 -9.78 -0.55 11.42
CA GLN A 168 -10.12 -0.55 10.00
C GLN A 168 -9.54 0.68 9.31
N GLN A 169 -9.45 1.83 10.00
CA GLN A 169 -8.67 3.00 9.60
C GLN A 169 -7.16 2.77 9.74
N ARG A 170 -6.69 2.01 10.74
CA ARG A 170 -5.28 1.60 10.81
C ARG A 170 -4.95 0.48 9.80
N GLN A 171 -5.90 -0.41 9.51
CA GLN A 171 -5.83 -1.51 8.51
C GLN A 171 -6.16 -1.05 7.10
N GLN A 172 -6.58 0.21 6.89
CA GLN A 172 -6.07 1.01 5.77
C GLN A 172 -4.57 1.24 5.99
N HIS A 173 -3.83 0.15 6.25
CA HIS A 173 -2.39 0.11 6.24
C HIS A 173 -2.01 0.84 4.97
N ALA A 174 -1.16 1.86 5.07
CA ALA A 174 -0.56 2.48 3.91
C ALA A 174 -0.07 1.32 3.03
N VAL A 175 -0.74 1.12 1.90
CA VAL A 175 -0.40 0.06 0.96
C VAL A 175 0.86 0.58 0.28
N LEU A 176 2.00 0.26 0.88
CA LEU A 176 3.29 0.80 0.47
C LEU A 176 3.87 -0.03 -0.66
N ILE A 177 4.49 0.65 -1.60
CA ILE A 177 5.28 0.08 -2.68
C ILE A 177 6.66 -0.27 -2.13
N ASP A 178 7.04 -1.54 -2.15
CA ASP A 178 8.35 -1.99 -1.68
C ASP A 178 9.27 -2.52 -2.80
N ALA A 179 8.74 -2.73 -4.00
CA ALA A 179 9.55 -2.98 -5.19
C ALA A 179 8.92 -2.35 -6.43
N VAL A 180 9.76 -1.78 -7.29
CA VAL A 180 9.37 -1.22 -8.59
C VAL A 180 10.30 -1.69 -9.69
N ARG A 181 9.74 -2.07 -10.83
CA ARG A 181 10.49 -2.22 -12.08
C ARG A 181 9.82 -1.44 -13.19
N VAL A 182 10.60 -0.58 -13.84
CA VAL A 182 10.13 0.30 -14.91
C VAL A 182 10.58 -0.22 -16.27
N PHE A 183 9.61 -0.40 -17.16
CA PHE A 183 9.79 -0.82 -18.54
C PHE A 183 9.42 0.34 -19.46
N TYR A 184 10.30 0.64 -20.40
CA TYR A 184 10.07 1.62 -21.46
C TYR A 184 9.85 0.86 -22.76
N ASP A 185 9.01 1.41 -23.63
CA ASP A 185 9.03 0.98 -25.03
C ASP A 185 10.41 1.31 -25.62
N THR A 186 11.12 0.30 -26.13
CA THR A 186 12.47 0.43 -26.68
C THR A 186 12.48 1.06 -28.08
N VAL A 187 11.33 1.45 -28.61
CA VAL A 187 11.22 2.07 -29.94
C VAL A 187 11.46 3.58 -29.86
N CYS A 188 12.74 3.96 -29.96
CA CYS A 188 13.19 5.23 -30.53
C CYS A 188 14.29 4.92 -31.55
#